data_AF-A0A914ZAY4-F1
#
_entry.id   AF-A0A914ZAY4-F1
#
_cell.length_a   1.000
_cell.length_b   1.000
_cell.length_c   1.000
_cell.angle_alpha   90.00
_cell.angle_beta   90.00
_cell.angle_gamma   90.00
#
_symmetry.space_group_name_H-M   'P 1'
#
loop_
_entity.id
_entity.type
_entity.pdbx_description
1 polymer ?
#
loop_
_entity_poly.entity_id
_entity_poly.type
_entity_poly.pdbx_seq_one_letter_code
_entity_poly.pdbx_strand_id
1 'polypeptide(L)'
;MTGKFRFLSIEELVKTGYPIDTEYIPSKNIAELEVLIGQETIDEFYARIRLCLSIIASKTPEAARIAVISHATSIDASIKALRHCPPRTIIDTDMAQMGMHYPYSTIVMLAQDRNNWSFVHQPVVPLSYLGISNKSDVKFINSTTRAKDNLKYEA
;
A
#
# COMPACT_ATOMS: atom_id res chain seq x y z
N MET A 1 -4.49 11.41 18.32
CA MET A 1 -3.73 10.17 18.63
C MET A 1 -2.31 10.35 18.10
N THR A 2 -1.36 10.73 18.96
CA THR A 2 0.06 10.82 18.60
C THR A 2 0.71 9.44 18.80
N GLY A 3 0.29 8.46 18.01
CA GLY A 3 0.96 7.16 17.97
C GLY A 3 2.18 7.28 17.06
N LYS A 4 3.38 7.35 17.63
CA LYS A 4 4.62 7.24 16.85
C LYS A 4 4.66 5.85 16.22
N PHE A 5 4.70 5.77 14.89
CA PHE A 5 4.86 4.49 14.21
C PHE A 5 6.22 3.89 14.59
N ARG A 6 6.22 2.68 15.17
CA ARG A 6 7.45 1.96 15.51
C ARG A 6 7.75 0.94 14.41
N PHE A 7 8.63 1.29 13.50
CA PHE A 7 9.24 0.32 12.59
C PHE A 7 10.25 -0.55 13.34
N LEU A 8 10.41 -1.80 12.90
CA LEU A 8 11.48 -2.66 13.40
C LEU A 8 12.84 -2.09 12.98
N SER A 9 13.81 -2.12 13.89
CA SER A 9 15.19 -1.75 13.56
C SER A 9 15.83 -2.81 12.65
N ILE A 10 16.94 -2.43 12.00
CA ILE A 10 17.76 -3.36 11.20
C ILE A 10 18.19 -4.56 12.07
N GLU A 11 18.60 -4.30 13.31
CA GLU A 11 18.99 -5.34 14.27
C GLU A 11 17.83 -6.31 14.60
N GLU A 12 16.62 -5.77 14.80
CA GLU A 12 15.43 -6.58 15.07
C GLU A 12 15.06 -7.45 13.86
N LEU A 13 15.16 -6.91 12.64
CA LEU A 13 14.91 -7.64 11.39
C LEU A 13 15.93 -8.75 11.15
N VAL A 14 17.23 -8.48 11.36
CA VAL A 14 18.29 -9.50 11.26
C VAL A 14 18.10 -10.59 12.29
N LYS A 15 17.83 -10.22 13.55
CA LYS A 15 17.63 -11.17 14.65
C LYS A 15 16.43 -12.10 14.41
N THR A 16 15.40 -11.63 13.73
CA THR A 16 14.20 -12.41 13.39
C THR A 16 14.35 -13.21 12.10
N GLY A 17 15.50 -13.12 11.41
CA GLY A 17 15.83 -13.91 10.23
C GLY A 17 15.26 -13.35 8.92
N TYR A 18 14.86 -12.07 8.86
CA TYR A 18 14.48 -11.46 7.59
C TYR A 18 15.71 -11.25 6.70
N PRO A 19 15.65 -11.62 5.41
CA PRO A 19 16.75 -11.47 4.47
C PRO A 19 16.85 -10.02 3.97
N ILE A 20 17.33 -9.11 4.82
CA ILE A 20 17.53 -7.70 4.49
C ILE A 20 18.98 -7.38 4.13
N ASP A 21 19.17 -6.36 3.31
CA ASP A 21 20.48 -5.75 3.07
C ASP A 21 20.75 -4.67 4.13
N THR A 22 21.73 -4.90 5.00
CA THR A 22 22.09 -3.97 6.09
C THR A 22 22.83 -2.74 5.59
N GLU A 23 23.42 -2.81 4.41
CA GLU A 23 24.19 -1.72 3.80
C GLU A 23 23.32 -0.87 2.86
N TYR A 24 22.04 -1.20 2.72
CA TYR A 24 21.12 -0.43 1.89
C TYR A 24 20.88 0.97 2.48
N ILE A 25 21.22 1.99 1.71
CA ILE A 25 20.97 3.39 2.05
C ILE A 25 19.65 3.85 1.41
N PRO A 26 18.59 4.09 2.20
CA PRO A 26 17.29 4.52 1.68
C PRO A 26 17.34 5.94 1.13
N SER A 27 16.48 6.25 0.16
CA SER A 27 16.36 7.60 -0.42
C SER A 27 15.80 8.63 0.55
N LYS A 28 15.01 8.18 1.53
CA LYS A 28 14.52 8.96 2.67
C LYS A 28 14.57 8.10 3.92
N ASN A 29 15.03 8.66 5.02
CA ASN A 29 15.02 7.99 6.31
C ASN A 29 13.65 8.14 7.00
N ILE A 30 13.44 7.38 8.08
CA ILE A 30 12.18 7.35 8.82
C ILE A 30 11.84 8.72 9.41
N ALA A 31 12.82 9.43 9.98
CA ALA A 31 12.58 10.74 10.59
C ALA A 31 12.12 11.78 9.56
N GLU A 32 12.66 11.75 8.34
CA GLU A 32 12.20 12.59 7.24
C GLU A 32 10.75 12.27 6.85
N LEU A 33 10.34 11.00 6.88
CA LEU A 33 8.97 10.58 6.56
C LEU A 33 7.99 10.91 7.69
N GLU A 34 8.43 10.90 8.96
CA GLU A 34 7.57 11.25 10.10
C GLU A 34 7.08 12.70 10.03
N VAL A 35 7.90 13.62 9.52
CA VAL A 35 7.52 15.04 9.35
C VAL A 35 6.39 15.23 8.33
N LEU A 36 6.27 14.31 7.37
CA LEU A 36 5.27 14.35 6.31
C LEU A 36 3.88 13.90 6.77
N ILE A 37 3.77 13.25 7.94
CA ILE A 37 2.51 12.71 8.45
C ILE A 37 1.50 13.83 8.69
N GLY A 38 0.41 13.81 7.93
CA GLY A 38 -0.65 14.82 8.01
C GLY A 38 -0.29 16.19 7.41
N GLN A 39 0.91 16.33 6.84
CA GLN A 39 1.36 17.55 6.16
C GLN A 39 1.52 17.35 4.65
N GLU A 40 1.81 16.13 4.20
CA GLU A 40 1.99 15.81 2.79
C GLU A 40 0.65 15.77 2.05
N THR A 41 0.59 16.51 0.94
CA THR A 41 -0.53 16.47 -0.01
C THR A 41 -0.48 15.20 -0.87
N ILE A 42 -1.59 14.86 -1.54
CA ILE A 42 -1.63 13.72 -2.48
C ILE A 42 -0.56 13.90 -3.58
N ASP A 43 -0.44 15.10 -4.17
CA ASP A 43 0.53 15.32 -5.25
C ASP A 43 1.98 15.16 -4.77
N GLU A 44 2.31 15.62 -3.56
CA GLU A 44 3.63 15.43 -2.95
C GLU A 44 3.91 13.95 -2.66
N PHE A 45 2.92 13.19 -2.19
CA PHE A 45 3.02 11.74 -2.02
C PHE A 45 3.38 11.04 -3.34
N TYR A 46 2.66 11.35 -4.43
CA TYR A 46 2.94 10.76 -5.75
C TYR A 46 4.31 11.18 -6.28
N ALA A 47 4.70 12.45 -6.10
CA ALA A 47 6.01 12.95 -6.48
C ALA A 47 7.14 12.23 -5.72
N ARG A 48 6.96 11.98 -4.42
CA ARG A 48 7.90 11.23 -3.59
C ARG A 48 8.06 9.79 -4.04
N ILE A 49 6.96 9.11 -4.38
CA ILE A 49 7.03 7.74 -4.94
C ILE A 49 7.77 7.73 -6.28
N ARG A 50 7.48 8.67 -7.18
CA ARG A 50 8.17 8.82 -8.46
C ARG A 50 9.68 9.02 -8.27
N LEU A 51 10.09 9.88 -7.34
CA LEU A 51 11.49 10.11 -7.02
C LEU A 51 12.16 8.82 -6.51
N CYS A 52 11.50 8.12 -5.58
CA CYS A 52 12.01 6.85 -5.04
C CYS A 52 12.25 5.81 -6.15
N LEU A 53 11.29 5.62 -7.05
CA LEU A 53 11.43 4.71 -8.18
C LEU A 53 12.54 5.12 -9.13
N SER A 54 12.71 6.42 -9.39
CA SER A 54 13.80 6.91 -10.25
C SER A 54 15.19 6.61 -9.67
N ILE A 55 15.35 6.72 -8.34
CA ILE A 55 16.59 6.38 -7.63
C ILE A 55 16.84 4.87 -7.66
N ILE A 56 15.80 4.06 -7.49
CA ILE A 56 15.90 2.61 -7.60
C ILE A 56 16.34 2.24 -9.02
N ALA A 57 15.69 2.78 -10.05
CA ALA A 57 16.02 2.53 -11.44
C ALA A 57 17.45 2.97 -11.78
N SER A 58 17.92 4.12 -11.29
CA SER A 58 19.28 4.62 -11.57
C SER A 58 20.39 3.80 -10.92
N LYS A 59 20.10 3.09 -9.83
CA LYS A 59 21.06 2.22 -9.12
C LYS A 59 21.04 0.77 -9.61
N THR A 60 20.11 0.43 -10.50
CA THR A 60 19.90 -0.95 -10.93
C THR A 60 20.59 -1.20 -12.28
N PRO A 61 21.27 -2.36 -12.48
CA PRO A 61 21.85 -2.71 -13.77
C PRO A 61 20.82 -2.71 -14.91
N GLU A 62 21.30 -2.45 -16.13
CA GLU A 62 20.51 -2.53 -17.35
C GLU A 62 19.92 -3.95 -17.51
N ALA A 63 18.62 -4.05 -17.84
CA ALA A 63 17.84 -5.28 -17.97
C ALA A 63 17.53 -6.08 -16.69
N ALA A 64 17.66 -5.50 -15.50
CA ALA A 64 17.24 -6.15 -14.26
C ALA A 64 15.70 -6.23 -14.10
N ARG A 65 15.24 -7.24 -13.35
CA ARG A 65 13.85 -7.34 -12.87
C ARG A 65 13.79 -6.83 -11.43
N ILE A 66 12.96 -5.83 -11.18
CA ILE A 66 12.80 -5.21 -9.86
C ILE A 66 11.42 -5.56 -9.32
N ALA A 67 11.37 -6.11 -8.11
CA ALA A 67 10.13 -6.34 -7.38
C ALA A 67 10.01 -5.27 -6.27
N VAL A 68 8.91 -4.53 -6.27
CA VAL A 68 8.59 -3.54 -5.24
C VAL A 68 7.41 -4.04 -4.42
N ILE A 69 7.63 -4.33 -3.14
CA ILE A 69 6.58 -4.75 -2.20
C ILE A 69 6.14 -3.53 -1.39
N SER A 70 4.86 -3.17 -1.49
CA SER A 70 4.35 -1.95 -0.85
C SER A 70 2.84 -2.01 -0.63
N HIS A 71 2.23 -0.84 -0.37
CA HIS A 71 0.80 -0.68 -0.12
C HIS A 71 0.02 -0.36 -1.40
N ALA A 72 -1.30 -0.56 -1.38
CA ALA A 72 -2.21 -0.28 -2.48
C ALA A 72 -1.99 1.11 -3.13
N THR A 73 -1.90 2.15 -2.30
CA THR A 73 -1.67 3.54 -2.74
C THR A 73 -0.30 3.72 -3.41
N SER A 74 0.73 3.07 -2.90
CA SER A 74 2.07 3.10 -3.48
C SER A 74 2.16 2.33 -4.79
N ILE A 75 1.40 1.24 -4.96
CA ILE A 75 1.29 0.50 -6.23
C ILE A 75 0.68 1.41 -7.30
N ASP A 76 -0.46 2.06 -7.00
CA ASP A 76 -1.09 2.99 -7.94
C ASP A 76 -0.17 4.17 -8.30
N ALA A 77 0.44 4.82 -7.31
CA ALA A 77 1.37 5.91 -7.53
C ALA A 77 2.58 5.48 -8.38
N SER A 78 3.08 4.26 -8.17
CA SER A 78 4.17 3.69 -8.98
C SER A 78 3.78 3.51 -10.44
N ILE A 79 2.58 2.98 -10.69
CA ILE A 79 2.08 2.78 -12.06
C ILE A 79 1.95 4.12 -12.78
N LYS A 80 1.35 5.13 -12.14
CA LYS A 80 1.18 6.45 -12.76
C LYS A 80 2.51 7.15 -12.99
N ALA A 81 3.46 7.02 -12.06
CA ALA A 81 4.81 7.56 -12.20
C ALA A 81 5.55 7.00 -13.42
N LEU A 82 5.46 5.67 -13.63
CA LEU A 82 6.12 4.99 -14.74
C LEU A 82 5.40 5.19 -16.08
N ARG A 83 4.06 5.22 -16.08
CA ARG A 83 3.25 5.35 -17.30
C ARG A 83 3.09 6.78 -17.80
N HIS A 84 3.65 7.78 -17.08
CA HIS A 84 3.44 9.21 -17.36
C HIS A 84 1.95 9.55 -17.57
N CYS A 85 1.06 8.88 -16.83
CA CYS A 85 -0.37 9.10 -17.00
C CYS A 85 -0.69 10.54 -16.62
N PRO A 86 -1.47 11.28 -17.45
CA PRO A 86 -1.91 12.60 -17.07
C PRO A 86 -2.72 12.50 -15.77
N PRO A 87 -2.60 13.49 -14.88
CA PRO A 87 -3.25 13.42 -13.59
C PRO A 87 -4.76 13.45 -13.79
N ARG A 88 -5.41 12.30 -13.62
CA ARG A 88 -6.72 12.32 -12.98
C ARG A 88 -6.45 12.84 -11.58
N THR A 89 -7.10 13.94 -11.19
CA THR A 89 -7.04 14.43 -9.82
C THR A 89 -7.51 13.32 -8.89
N ILE A 90 -6.57 12.71 -8.18
CA ILE A 90 -6.87 11.73 -7.14
C ILE A 90 -7.28 12.55 -5.93
N ILE A 91 -8.50 12.29 -5.46
CA ILE A 91 -9.06 12.97 -4.30
C ILE A 91 -8.97 12.05 -3.06
N ASP A 92 -9.17 12.61 -1.87
CA ASP A 92 -9.06 11.87 -0.62
C ASP A 92 -9.95 10.62 -0.57
N THR A 93 -11.12 10.66 -1.19
CA THR A 93 -12.03 9.50 -1.25
C THR A 93 -11.45 8.36 -2.09
N ASP A 94 -10.74 8.67 -3.18
CA ASP A 94 -10.06 7.66 -4.00
C ASP A 94 -8.92 7.02 -3.19
N MET A 95 -8.16 7.82 -2.43
CA MET A 95 -7.10 7.33 -1.56
C MET A 95 -7.64 6.43 -0.44
N ALA A 96 -8.76 6.81 0.18
CA ALA A 96 -9.41 6.03 1.24
C ALA A 96 -9.95 4.69 0.74
N GLN A 97 -10.37 4.60 -0.53
CA GLN A 97 -10.95 3.39 -1.13
C GLN A 97 -9.95 2.54 -1.91
N MET A 98 -8.66 2.92 -1.93
CA MET A 98 -7.64 2.26 -2.75
C MET A 98 -7.55 0.74 -2.50
N GLY A 99 -7.75 0.29 -1.26
CA GLY A 99 -7.75 -1.14 -0.92
C GLY A 99 -8.84 -1.98 -1.62
N MET A 100 -9.92 -1.35 -2.09
CA MET A 100 -10.97 -2.02 -2.87
C MET A 100 -10.51 -2.35 -4.30
N HIS A 101 -9.56 -1.58 -4.82
CA HIS A 101 -9.01 -1.75 -6.17
C HIS A 101 -7.75 -2.64 -6.19
N TYR A 102 -7.04 -2.71 -5.07
CA TYR A 102 -5.82 -3.49 -4.91
C TYR A 102 -5.95 -4.42 -3.69
N PRO A 103 -6.58 -5.61 -3.85
CA PRO A 103 -6.61 -6.65 -2.83
C PRO A 103 -5.21 -7.02 -2.30
N TYR A 104 -5.16 -7.70 -1.16
CA TYR A 104 -3.89 -8.19 -0.62
C TYR A 104 -3.14 -9.06 -1.64
N SER A 105 -1.83 -8.84 -1.71
CA SER A 105 -0.93 -9.49 -2.68
C SER A 105 -1.33 -9.28 -4.15
N THR A 106 -1.97 -8.16 -4.48
CA THR A 106 -2.12 -7.73 -5.87
C THR A 106 -0.75 -7.55 -6.52
N ILE A 107 -0.55 -8.18 -7.68
CA ILE A 107 0.67 -8.08 -8.47
C ILE A 107 0.37 -7.30 -9.75
N VAL A 108 1.13 -6.24 -9.99
CA VAL A 108 1.13 -5.49 -11.24
C VAL A 108 2.54 -5.55 -11.83
N MET A 109 2.65 -5.89 -13.11
CA MET A 109 3.93 -5.96 -13.80
C MET A 109 3.93 -4.97 -14.96
N LEU A 110 5.00 -4.17 -15.02
CA LEU A 110 5.28 -3.24 -16.10
C LEU A 110 6.61 -3.63 -16.76
N ALA A 111 6.65 -3.59 -18.09
CA ALA A 111 7.86 -3.78 -18.88
C ALA A 111 8.20 -2.48 -19.61
N GLN A 112 9.46 -2.07 -19.54
CA GLN A 112 9.98 -0.91 -20.26
C GLN A 112 10.49 -1.35 -21.64
N ASP A 113 9.97 -0.72 -22.69
CA ASP A 113 10.56 -0.75 -24.03
C ASP A 113 11.00 0.68 -24.40
N ARG A 114 12.31 0.87 -24.54
CA ARG A 114 12.96 2.19 -24.66
C ARG A 114 12.55 3.12 -23.52
N ASN A 115 11.62 4.05 -23.76
CA ASN A 115 11.11 5.01 -22.77
C ASN A 115 9.64 4.79 -22.42
N ASN A 116 9.01 3.74 -22.95
CA ASN A 116 7.60 3.47 -22.74
C ASN A 116 7.44 2.26 -21.81
N TRP A 117 6.73 2.47 -20.71
CA TRP A 117 6.32 1.40 -19.82
C TRP A 117 5.00 0.82 -20.29
N SER A 118 4.85 -0.51 -20.35
CA SER A 118 3.62 -1.18 -20.77
C SER A 118 3.21 -2.25 -19.76
N PHE A 119 1.91 -2.50 -19.61
CA PHE A 119 1.42 -3.57 -18.74
C PHE A 119 1.77 -4.93 -19.35
N VAL A 120 2.33 -5.80 -18.53
CA VAL A 120 2.41 -7.22 -18.85
C VAL A 120 1.11 -7.85 -18.38
N HIS A 121 0.34 -8.42 -19.31
CA HIS A 121 -0.90 -9.09 -18.98
C HIS A 121 -0.63 -10.43 -18.30
N GLN A 122 -1.35 -10.70 -17.22
CA GLN A 122 -1.31 -11.97 -16.47
C GLN A 122 0.13 -12.44 -16.14
N PRO A 123 0.93 -11.61 -15.46
CA PRO A 123 2.32 -11.96 -15.14
C PRO A 123 2.41 -13.16 -14.18
N VAL A 124 1.36 -13.35 -13.38
CA VAL A 124 1.17 -14.46 -12.46
C VAL A 124 -0.31 -14.84 -12.51
N VAL A 125 -0.60 -16.12 -12.31
CA VAL A 125 -1.98 -16.59 -12.17
C VAL A 125 -2.66 -15.88 -10.98
N PRO A 126 -3.91 -15.43 -11.10
CA PRO A 126 -4.62 -14.79 -9.99
C PRO A 126 -4.67 -15.71 -8.77
N LEU A 127 -4.25 -15.19 -7.62
CA LEU A 127 -4.26 -15.91 -6.34
C LEU A 127 -5.66 -15.87 -5.70
N SER A 128 -6.71 -16.15 -6.48
CA SER A 128 -8.10 -16.02 -6.04
C SER A 128 -8.41 -17.05 -4.95
N TYR A 129 -8.27 -16.67 -3.69
CA TYR A 129 -9.00 -17.24 -2.56
C TYR A 129 -9.78 -16.11 -1.87
N LEU A 130 -10.91 -15.71 -2.44
CA LEU A 130 -11.96 -15.05 -1.67
C LEU A 130 -12.86 -16.13 -1.06
N GLY A 131 -12.30 -16.92 -0.15
CA GLY A 131 -13.06 -17.62 0.87
C GLY A 131 -13.27 -16.70 2.06
N ILE A 132 -14.01 -15.60 1.87
CA ILE A 132 -14.60 -14.87 3.00
C ILE A 132 -15.56 -15.86 3.67
N SER A 133 -15.24 -16.31 4.89
CA SER A 133 -16.21 -17.07 5.68
C SER A 133 -17.35 -16.16 6.14
N ASN A 134 -18.55 -16.64 5.84
CA ASN A 134 -19.92 -16.34 6.25
C ASN A 134 -20.22 -16.34 7.77
N LYS A 135 -19.23 -16.13 8.65
CA LYS A 135 -19.51 -16.03 10.10
C LYS A 135 -20.05 -14.65 10.43
N SER A 136 -21.35 -14.58 10.71
CA SER A 136 -21.97 -13.40 11.33
C SER A 136 -21.34 -13.14 12.70
N ASP A 137 -21.02 -11.88 13.00
CA ASP A 137 -20.67 -11.47 14.35
C ASP A 137 -21.93 -11.47 15.23
N VAL A 138 -22.24 -12.64 15.79
CA VAL A 138 -23.41 -12.86 16.65
C VAL A 138 -23.31 -12.02 17.95
N LYS A 139 -22.10 -11.64 18.39
CA LYS A 139 -21.95 -10.75 19.55
C LYS A 139 -22.41 -9.33 19.21
N PHE A 140 -22.05 -8.83 18.03
CA PHE A 140 -22.54 -7.53 17.54
C PHE A 140 -24.05 -7.52 17.29
N ILE A 141 -24.60 -8.59 16.70
CA ILE A 141 -26.05 -8.70 16.48
C ILE A 141 -26.82 -8.75 17.81
N ASN A 142 -26.31 -9.45 18.82
CA ASN A 142 -26.96 -9.55 20.13
C ASN A 142 -26.84 -8.27 20.99
N SER A 143 -25.76 -7.50 20.84
CA SER A 143 -25.62 -6.23 21.56
C SER A 143 -26.52 -5.13 21.01
N THR A 144 -26.88 -5.22 19.73
CA THR A 144 -27.72 -4.24 19.02
C THR A 144 -29.20 -4.59 19.00
N THR A 145 -29.58 -5.85 19.23
CA THR A 145 -30.98 -6.28 19.36
C THR A 145 -31.55 -6.15 20.78
N ARG A 146 -30.72 -6.27 21.84
CA ARG A 146 -31.16 -6.08 23.24
C ARG A 146 -31.68 -4.67 23.57
N ALA A 147 -31.41 -3.66 22.75
CA ALA A 147 -31.92 -2.31 22.95
C ALA A 147 -33.43 -2.15 22.63
N LYS A 148 -34.10 -3.18 22.10
CA LYS A 148 -35.53 -3.13 21.75
C LYS A 148 -36.47 -3.93 22.68
N ASP A 149 -35.95 -4.69 23.65
CA ASP A 149 -36.78 -5.48 24.57
C ASP A 149 -37.24 -4.70 25.82
N ASN A 150 -36.81 -3.44 26.00
CA ASN A 150 -37.28 -2.59 27.11
C ASN A 150 -38.38 -1.59 26.70
N LEU A 151 -39.01 -1.77 25.54
CA LEU A 151 -40.21 -1.04 25.14
C LEU A 151 -41.36 -2.03 24.94
N LYS A 152 -41.86 -2.62 26.05
CA LYS A 152 -43.26 -3.05 26.18
C LYS A 152 -43.61 -3.49 27.61
N TYR A 153 -44.72 -2.91 28.07
CA TYR A 153 -45.55 -3.21 29.24
C TYR A 153 -45.17 -2.58 30.58
N GLU A 154 -45.80 -1.42 30.79
CA GLU A 154 -46.50 -1.02 32.01
C GLU A 154 -46.98 -2.20 32.86
N ALA A 155 -46.70 -2.12 34.17
CA ALA A 155 -47.70 -2.18 35.24
C ALA A 155 -47.17 -1.38 36.44
#